data_AF-A0A6V7IUR3-F1
#
_entry.id   AF-A0A6V7IUR3-F1
#
_cell.length_a   1.000
_cell.length_b   1.000
_cell.length_c   1.000
_cell.angle_alpha   90.00
_cell.angle_beta   90.00
_cell.angle_gamma   90.00
#
_symmetry.space_group_name_H-M   'P 1'
#
loop_
_entity.id
_entity.type
_entity.pdbx_description
1 polymer ?
#
loop_
_entity_poly.entity_id
_entity_poly.type
_entity_poly.pdbx_seq_one_letter_code
_entity_poly.pdbx_strand_id
1 'polypeptide(L)'
;DVRTFYQTPINTTLPLDAAKKIDLPPNLHIQYEYNRFHPATDTKFGGKTAFPGSSTIVTGLRYKKKYKGHSQKSPFHNEFYE
;
A
#
# COMPACT_ATOMS: atom_id res chain seq x y z
N ASP A 1 31.51 2.95 -27.64
CA ASP A 1 30.91 2.10 -26.61
C ASP A 1 30.80 2.81 -25.25
N VAL A 2 31.91 3.02 -24.52
CA VAL A 2 31.91 3.69 -23.20
C VAL A 2 31.30 5.10 -23.22
N ARG A 3 31.59 5.91 -24.24
CA ARG A 3 31.03 7.26 -24.38
C ARG A 3 29.49 7.25 -24.53
N THR A 4 28.95 6.26 -25.25
CA THR A 4 27.51 6.11 -25.46
C THR A 4 26.82 5.67 -24.16
N PHE A 5 27.43 4.75 -23.42
CA PHE A 5 26.92 4.28 -22.13
C PHE A 5 26.74 5.41 -21.10
N TYR A 6 27.74 6.29 -20.96
CA TYR A 6 27.62 7.43 -20.02
C TYR A 6 26.77 8.59 -20.53
N GLN A 7 26.36 8.57 -21.80
CA GLN A 7 25.44 9.55 -22.37
C GLN A 7 23.96 9.16 -22.19
N THR A 8 23.65 7.90 -21.88
CA THR A 8 22.26 7.48 -21.67
C THR A 8 21.72 7.99 -20.33
N PRO A 9 20.63 8.78 -20.33
CA PRO A 9 20.06 9.30 -19.09
C PRO A 9 19.34 8.18 -18.32
N ILE A 10 19.57 8.14 -17.01
CA ILE A 10 18.90 7.19 -16.13
C ILE A 10 17.66 7.84 -15.53
N ASN A 11 16.50 7.18 -15.66
CA ASN A 11 15.29 7.60 -14.99
C ASN A 11 15.18 6.92 -13.62
N THR A 12 15.16 7.74 -12.56
CA THR A 12 15.03 7.28 -11.17
C THR A 12 13.60 7.38 -10.63
N THR A 13 12.64 7.82 -11.46
CA THR A 13 11.23 7.94 -11.05
C THR A 13 10.58 6.58 -10.90
N LEU A 14 9.78 6.43 -9.84
CA LEU A 14 9.01 5.22 -9.61
C LEU A 14 7.88 5.12 -10.65
N PRO A 15 7.52 3.92 -11.12
CA PRO A 15 6.48 3.75 -12.14
C PRO A 15 5.15 4.42 -11.79
N LEU A 16 4.73 4.34 -10.51
CA LEU A 16 3.49 4.98 -10.04
C LEU A 16 3.56 6.51 -10.11
N ASP A 17 4.74 7.09 -9.85
CA ASP A 17 4.94 8.54 -9.92
C ASP A 17 5.09 9.01 -11.38
N ALA A 18 5.61 8.18 -12.27
CA ALA A 18 5.59 8.44 -13.71
C ALA A 18 4.15 8.45 -14.24
N ALA A 19 3.30 7.53 -13.78
CA ALA A 19 1.89 7.46 -14.16
C ALA A 19 1.08 8.70 -13.77
N LYS A 20 1.52 9.50 -12.78
CA LYS A 20 0.87 10.78 -12.43
C LYS A 20 1.05 11.87 -13.50
N LYS A 21 2.09 11.76 -14.33
CA LYS A 21 2.46 12.77 -15.33
C LYS A 21 1.90 12.46 -16.71
N ILE A 22 1.35 11.26 -16.89
CA ILE A 22 0.78 10.81 -18.16
C ILE A 22 -0.69 11.23 -18.16
N ASP A 23 -1.22 11.59 -19.32
CA ASP A 23 -2.67 11.78 -19.47
C ASP A 23 -3.35 10.41 -19.51
N LEU A 24 -4.19 10.12 -18.52
CA LEU A 24 -4.82 8.81 -18.40
C LEU A 24 -6.03 8.73 -19.36
N PRO A 25 -6.29 7.55 -19.94
CA PRO A 25 -7.50 7.36 -20.73
C PRO A 25 -8.74 7.57 -19.84
N PRO A 26 -9.87 8.05 -20.39
CA PRO A 26 -11.02 8.51 -19.62
C PRO A 26 -11.70 7.43 -18.78
N ASN A 27 -11.44 6.15 -19.07
CA ASN A 27 -11.95 4.99 -18.35
C ASN A 27 -10.99 4.48 -17.26
N LEU A 28 -9.88 5.16 -17.00
CA LEU A 28 -8.88 4.72 -16.02
C LEU A 28 -8.67 5.80 -14.96
N HIS A 29 -9.01 5.46 -13.71
CA HIS A 29 -8.69 6.28 -12.54
C HIS A 29 -7.75 5.51 -11.62
N ILE A 30 -6.58 6.08 -11.32
CA ILE A 30 -5.59 5.50 -10.41
C ILE A 30 -5.65 6.26 -9.09
N GLN A 31 -5.83 5.52 -8.00
CA GLN A 31 -5.73 6.07 -6.66
C GLN A 31 -4.27 6.06 -6.20
N TYR A 32 -3.66 7.23 -6.08
CA TYR A 32 -2.26 7.38 -5.68
C TYR A 32 -2.04 7.36 -4.15
N GLU A 33 -3.10 7.65 -3.39
CA GLU A 33 -3.04 7.66 -1.94
C GLU A 33 -3.03 6.26 -1.39
N TYR A 34 -2.12 6.04 -0.43
CA TYR A 34 -1.99 4.77 0.24
C TYR A 34 -3.07 4.62 1.31
N ASN A 35 -4.27 4.24 0.89
CA ASN A 35 -5.40 4.00 1.78
C ASN A 35 -5.46 2.53 2.14
N ARG A 36 -5.16 2.22 3.40
CA ARG A 36 -5.28 0.88 3.97
C ARG A 36 -6.28 0.91 5.10
N PHE A 37 -7.00 -0.20 5.26
CA PHE A 37 -7.91 -0.36 6.37
C PHE A 37 -7.16 -0.25 7.71
N HIS A 38 -7.67 0.60 8.60
CA HIS A 38 -7.20 0.71 9.97
C HIS A 38 -8.40 0.99 10.88
N PRO A 39 -8.67 0.16 11.90
CA PRO A 39 -9.95 0.20 12.63
C PRO A 39 -10.18 1.51 13.38
N ALA A 40 -9.12 2.22 13.75
CA ALA A 40 -9.22 3.51 14.44
C ALA A 40 -9.56 4.69 13.51
N THR A 41 -9.24 4.59 12.21
CA THR A 41 -9.44 5.70 11.26
C THR A 41 -10.60 5.46 10.30
N ASP A 42 -10.89 4.19 9.99
CA ASP A 42 -12.00 3.80 9.11
C ASP A 42 -13.20 3.33 9.93
N THR A 43 -14.06 4.29 10.30
CA THR A 43 -15.22 4.06 11.19
C THR A 43 -16.52 3.75 10.45
N LYS A 44 -16.52 3.72 9.10
CA LYS A 44 -17.75 3.57 8.30
C LYS A 44 -18.56 2.31 8.64
N PHE A 45 -17.89 1.24 9.07
CA PHE A 45 -18.51 -0.02 9.50
C PHE A 45 -18.22 -0.34 10.98
N GLY A 46 -18.05 0.70 11.80
CA GLY A 46 -17.66 0.54 13.21
C GLY A 46 -16.27 -0.08 13.37
N GLY A 47 -15.36 0.15 12.42
CA GLY A 47 -14.01 -0.43 12.44
C GLY A 47 -13.97 -1.94 12.21
N LYS A 48 -15.03 -2.53 11.63
CA LYS A 48 -15.07 -3.95 11.24
C LYS A 48 -14.65 -4.10 9.78
N THR A 49 -13.82 -5.10 9.51
CA THR A 49 -13.40 -5.48 8.14
C THR A 49 -14.07 -6.79 7.73
N ALA A 50 -14.38 -6.93 6.45
CA ALA A 50 -14.90 -8.17 5.88
C ALA A 50 -13.82 -9.25 5.71
N PHE A 51 -12.54 -8.92 5.96
CA PHE A 51 -11.40 -9.81 5.73
C PHE A 51 -10.73 -10.21 7.06
N PRO A 52 -11.31 -11.14 7.82
CA PRO A 52 -10.70 -11.66 9.05
C PRO A 52 -9.35 -12.32 8.73
N GLY A 53 -8.32 -12.03 9.52
CA GLY A 53 -6.97 -12.57 9.33
C GLY A 53 -6.10 -11.84 8.30
N SER A 54 -6.64 -10.88 7.55
CA SER A 54 -5.84 -10.06 6.62
C SER A 54 -5.15 -8.90 7.36
N SER A 55 -3.93 -9.16 7.85
CA SER A 55 -3.14 -8.15 8.55
C SER A 55 -2.45 -7.17 7.59
N THR A 56 -2.50 -5.88 7.92
CA THR A 56 -1.76 -4.83 7.23
C THR A 56 -0.38 -4.68 7.86
N ILE A 57 0.56 -5.52 7.44
CA ILE A 57 1.93 -5.50 7.96
C ILE A 57 2.78 -4.53 7.14
N VAL A 58 3.43 -3.59 7.83
CA VAL A 58 4.41 -2.68 7.22
C VAL A 58 5.80 -3.18 7.57
N THR A 59 6.47 -3.80 6.59
CA THR A 59 7.77 -4.46 6.77
C THR A 59 8.95 -3.48 6.66
N GLY A 60 8.84 -2.46 5.81
CA GLY A 60 9.92 -1.51 5.57
C GLY A 60 10.11 -0.51 6.71
N LEU A 61 11.33 -0.39 7.25
CA LEU A 61 11.67 0.53 8.35
C LEU A 61 11.32 1.99 8.03
N ARG A 62 11.59 2.43 6.78
CA ARG A 62 11.24 3.78 6.30
C ARG A 62 9.72 4.01 6.31
N TYR A 63 8.97 2.99 5.88
CA TYR A 63 7.52 3.07 5.74
C TYR A 63 6.76 2.85 7.05
N LYS A 64 7.37 2.18 8.03
CA LYS A 64 6.79 1.95 9.37
C LYS A 64 6.45 3.24 10.11
N LYS A 65 7.22 4.32 9.85
CA LYS A 65 6.94 5.65 10.41
C LYS A 65 5.78 6.34 9.69
N LYS A 66 5.70 6.18 8.36
CA LYS A 66 4.73 6.86 7.50
C LYS A 66 3.34 6.20 7.55
N TYR A 67 3.29 4.88 7.62
CA TYR A 67 2.05 4.11 7.57
C TYR A 67 1.87 3.27 8.82
N LYS A 68 0.69 3.35 9.42
CA LYS A 68 0.32 2.53 10.57
C LYS A 68 -0.08 1.14 10.07
N GLY A 69 0.67 0.13 10.51
CA GLY A 69 0.28 -1.25 10.34
C GLY A 69 -0.84 -1.62 11.30
N HIS A 70 -1.60 -2.65 10.95
CA HIS A 70 -2.65 -3.20 11.80
C HIS A 70 -2.63 -4.72 11.74
N SER A 71 -2.64 -5.36 12.92
CA SER A 71 -2.71 -6.81 13.05
C SER A 71 -4.15 -7.23 13.31
N GLN A 72 -4.72 -8.02 12.41
CA GLN A 72 -6.05 -8.58 12.54
C GLN A 72 -5.99 -9.89 13.32
N LYS A 73 -6.91 -10.07 14.26
CA LYS A 73 -7.07 -11.36 14.96
C LYS A 73 -7.93 -12.29 14.09
N SER A 74 -7.61 -13.57 14.08
CA SER A 74 -8.51 -14.57 13.49
C SER A 74 -9.71 -14.74 14.42
N PRO A 75 -10.95 -14.74 13.89
CA PRO A 75 -12.15 -15.00 14.68
C PRO A 75 -12.13 -16.39 15.30
N PHE A 76 -11.39 -17.34 14.72
CA PHE A 76 -11.30 -18.72 15.19
C PHE A 76 -10.14 -18.97 16.17
N HIS A 77 -9.33 -17.94 16.51
CA HIS A 77 -8.11 -18.16 17.30
C HIS A 77 -8.37 -18.53 18.77
N ASN A 78 -9.55 -18.20 19.30
CA ASN A 78 -9.88 -18.41 20.71
C ASN A 78 -10.76 -19.64 20.98
N GLU A 79 -11.21 -20.36 19.94
CA GLU A 79 -12.21 -21.44 20.10
C GLU A 79 -11.59 -22.84 20.31
N PHE A 80 -10.27 -22.99 20.20
CA PHE A 80 -9.60 -24.29 20.20
C PHE A 80 -8.64 -24.55 21.37
N TYR A 81 -8.58 -23.64 22.35
CA TYR A 81 -7.69 -23.75 23.52
C TYR A 81 -8.41 -23.50 24.86
N GLU A 82 -9.67 -23.91 24.96
CA GLU A 82 -10.37 -24.11 26.26
C GLU A 82 -10.52 -25.59 26.58
#